data_AF-N1RK68-F1
#
_entry.id   AF-N1RK68-F1
#
_cell.length_a   1.000
_cell.length_b   1.000
_cell.length_c   1.000
_cell.angle_alpha   90.00
_cell.angle_beta   90.00
_cell.angle_gamma   90.00
#
_symmetry.space_group_name_H-M   'P 1'
#
loop_
_entity.id
_entity.type
_entity.pdbx_description
1 polymer ?
#
loop_
_entity_poly.entity_id
_entity_poly.type
_entity_poly.pdbx_seq_one_letter_code
_entity_poly.pdbx_strand_id
1 'polypeptide(L)'
;MGSSDIPPPSAPPWLVPASTACLSLGITFWLVAYILMIRRSLATHATPAPLVALGLNLGWEVVYAFGVCEAPIETYGFMLWLLLDIVVLYATLKTAPRSFASSPLIANNVALLLFLVFVAGVVGNGLFVWWWLKEPHRGYGIKWGKNWKGLEARDTTELAYWSAGVAQMIFSVSALAMLLQRGHSGGQSYAIWFCRFVGTVMGLPVSCGLMWWYWPEAHGFVFHPLGAFITGTSVICDLAYPFLLAYVRTREKVLPDGSLVDGRLEAETEKKQQ
;
A
#
# COMPACT_ATOMS: atom_id res chain seq x y z
N MET A 1 12.17 5.62 7.38
CA MET A 1 12.06 5.55 8.85
C MET A 1 13.23 4.74 9.35
N GLY A 2 13.85 5.15 10.44
CA GLY A 2 15.02 4.47 11.01
C GLY A 2 16.34 4.75 10.29
N SER A 3 16.38 5.69 9.34
CA SER A 3 17.64 6.09 8.68
C SER A 3 18.62 6.79 9.65
N SER A 4 18.10 7.27 10.78
CA SER A 4 18.88 7.90 11.86
C SER A 4 19.09 6.97 13.06
N ASP A 5 18.71 5.69 12.95
CA ASP A 5 18.94 4.70 14.00
C ASP A 5 20.45 4.44 14.17
N ILE A 6 20.87 4.30 15.42
CA ILE A 6 22.26 3.98 15.80
C ILE A 6 22.32 2.49 16.16
N PRO A 7 22.85 1.62 15.29
CA PRO A 7 22.91 0.20 15.57
C PRO A 7 23.97 -0.11 16.65
N PRO A 8 23.87 -1.27 17.35
CA PRO A 8 24.85 -1.66 18.36
C PRO A 8 26.23 -1.92 17.72
N PRO A 9 27.34 -1.88 18.50
CA PRO A 9 28.69 -2.12 17.97
C PRO A 9 28.90 -3.50 17.32
N SER A 10 28.04 -4.48 17.64
CA SER A 10 28.04 -5.81 17.02
C SER A 10 27.47 -5.82 15.60
N ALA A 11 26.66 -4.83 15.24
CA ALA A 11 26.06 -4.74 13.92
C ALA A 11 27.03 -4.11 12.91
N PRO A 12 27.02 -4.56 11.64
CA PRO A 12 27.91 -3.99 10.64
C PRO A 12 27.54 -2.54 10.31
N PRO A 13 28.52 -1.66 10.02
CA PRO A 13 28.27 -0.23 9.78
C PRO A 13 27.41 0.03 8.53
N TRP A 14 27.35 -0.93 7.60
CA TRP A 14 26.54 -0.84 6.39
C TRP A 14 25.07 -1.23 6.59
N LEU A 15 24.67 -1.70 7.77
CA LEU A 15 23.33 -2.25 8.02
C LEU A 15 22.21 -1.24 7.76
N VAL A 16 22.26 -0.07 8.41
CA VAL A 16 21.26 0.99 8.26
C VAL A 16 21.23 1.55 6.83
N PRO A 17 22.39 1.84 6.18
CA PRO A 17 22.43 2.17 4.75
C PRO A 17 21.78 1.11 3.85
N ALA A 18 22.06 -0.17 4.07
CA ALA A 18 21.51 -1.27 3.27
C ALA A 18 19.98 -1.42 3.45
N SER A 19 19.49 -1.29 4.69
CA SER A 19 18.05 -1.25 4.97
C SER A 19 17.38 -0.04 4.30
N THR A 20 18.01 1.13 4.37
CA THR A 20 17.53 2.36 3.70
C THR A 20 17.49 2.20 2.17
N ALA A 21 18.47 1.50 1.58
CA ALA A 21 18.47 1.18 0.16
C ALA A 21 17.32 0.24 -0.22
N CYS A 22 17.03 -0.79 0.59
CA CYS A 22 15.88 -1.67 0.39
C CYS A 22 14.55 -0.89 0.44
N LEU A 23 14.42 0.02 1.41
CA LEU A 23 13.25 0.89 1.52
C LEU A 23 13.13 1.83 0.31
N SER A 24 14.24 2.37 -0.17
CA SER A 24 14.28 3.25 -1.36
C SER A 24 13.88 2.53 -2.64
N LEU A 25 14.29 1.25 -2.79
CA LEU A 25 13.78 0.38 -3.85
C LEU A 25 12.27 0.18 -3.71
N GLY A 26 11.80 -0.07 -2.48
CA GLY A 26 10.37 -0.17 -2.16
C GLY A 26 9.57 1.04 -2.64
N ILE A 27 10.04 2.24 -2.28
CA ILE A 27 9.47 3.53 -2.69
C ILE A 27 9.44 3.63 -4.21
N THR A 28 10.58 3.40 -4.87
CA THR A 28 10.72 3.55 -6.32
C THR A 28 9.72 2.67 -7.08
N PHE A 29 9.60 1.41 -6.69
CA PHE A 29 8.69 0.46 -7.33
C PHE A 29 7.22 0.85 -7.10
N TRP A 30 6.85 1.36 -5.94
CA TRP A 30 5.51 1.90 -5.71
C TRP A 30 5.22 3.17 -6.52
N LEU A 31 6.18 4.09 -6.66
CA LEU A 31 6.02 5.27 -7.53
C LEU A 31 5.77 4.85 -8.99
N VAL A 32 6.53 3.87 -9.48
CA VAL A 32 6.29 3.29 -10.82
C VAL A 32 4.90 2.65 -10.88
N ALA A 33 4.47 1.92 -9.85
CA ALA A 33 3.14 1.34 -9.79
C ALA A 33 2.04 2.40 -9.88
N TYR A 34 2.15 3.52 -9.14
CA TYR A 34 1.21 4.63 -9.21
C TYR A 34 1.10 5.22 -10.62
N ILE A 35 2.23 5.47 -11.29
CA ILE A 35 2.24 5.96 -12.68
C ILE A 35 1.52 4.98 -13.61
N LEU A 36 1.81 3.68 -13.49
CA LEU A 36 1.18 2.64 -14.31
C LEU A 36 -0.32 2.51 -14.00
N MET A 37 -0.71 2.61 -12.74
CA MET A 37 -2.09 2.59 -12.26
C MET A 37 -2.89 3.74 -12.87
N ILE A 38 -2.38 4.96 -12.81
CA ILE A 38 -3.02 6.15 -13.40
C ILE A 38 -3.23 5.93 -14.90
N ARG A 39 -2.16 5.57 -15.62
CA ARG A 39 -2.22 5.36 -17.08
C ARG A 39 -3.22 4.28 -17.46
N ARG A 40 -3.18 3.12 -16.77
CA ARG A 40 -4.05 1.99 -17.07
C ARG A 40 -5.51 2.29 -16.71
N SER A 41 -5.75 2.95 -15.59
CA SER A 41 -7.10 3.34 -15.18
C SER A 41 -7.75 4.26 -16.20
N LEU A 42 -7.07 5.34 -16.59
CA LEU A 42 -7.59 6.30 -17.55
C LEU A 42 -7.80 5.67 -18.94
N ALA A 43 -6.91 4.77 -19.37
CA ALA A 43 -7.02 4.09 -20.66
C ALA A 43 -8.12 3.01 -20.72
N THR A 44 -8.53 2.46 -19.57
CA THR A 44 -9.53 1.37 -19.52
C THR A 44 -10.83 1.78 -18.84
N HIS A 45 -10.95 3.05 -18.44
CA HIS A 45 -12.09 3.62 -17.75
C HIS A 45 -12.51 2.85 -16.49
N ALA A 46 -11.54 2.24 -15.81
CA ALA A 46 -11.77 1.41 -14.62
C ALA A 46 -10.84 1.84 -13.47
N THR A 47 -11.31 1.71 -12.22
CA THR A 47 -10.56 2.17 -11.06
C THR A 47 -9.22 1.44 -10.90
N PRO A 48 -8.14 2.16 -10.56
CA PRO A 48 -6.81 1.58 -10.39
C PRO A 48 -6.65 0.81 -9.07
N ALA A 49 -7.45 1.16 -8.06
CA ALA A 49 -7.31 0.66 -6.70
C ALA A 49 -8.67 0.45 -6.03
N PRO A 50 -8.74 -0.42 -5.01
CA PRO A 50 -9.90 -0.51 -4.13
C PRO A 50 -10.09 0.78 -3.33
N LEU A 51 -11.33 1.26 -3.20
CA LEU A 51 -11.63 2.56 -2.57
C LEU A 51 -11.16 2.65 -1.12
N VAL A 52 -11.44 1.61 -0.31
CA VAL A 52 -11.07 1.60 1.11
C VAL A 52 -9.55 1.63 1.29
N ALA A 53 -8.84 0.81 0.50
CA ALA A 53 -7.38 0.76 0.55
C ALA A 53 -6.75 2.10 0.17
N LEU A 54 -7.24 2.75 -0.90
CA LEU A 54 -6.76 4.05 -1.34
C LEU A 54 -6.97 5.14 -0.28
N GLY A 55 -8.18 5.22 0.30
CA GLY A 55 -8.48 6.22 1.33
C GLY A 55 -7.59 6.06 2.58
N LEU A 56 -7.40 4.83 3.05
CA LEU A 56 -6.52 4.55 4.19
C LEU A 56 -5.05 4.83 3.88
N ASN A 57 -4.60 4.47 2.67
CA ASN A 57 -3.24 4.73 2.22
C ASN A 57 -2.93 6.23 2.17
N LEU A 58 -3.82 7.02 1.57
CA LEU A 58 -3.67 8.48 1.51
C LEU A 58 -3.64 9.10 2.91
N GLY A 59 -4.47 8.62 3.84
CA GLY A 59 -4.46 9.07 5.23
C GLY A 59 -3.15 8.72 5.95
N TRP A 60 -2.60 7.54 5.68
CA TRP A 60 -1.30 7.12 6.18
C TRP A 60 -0.16 7.99 5.64
N GLU A 61 -0.12 8.23 4.33
CA GLU A 61 0.90 9.06 3.69
C GLU A 61 0.90 10.49 4.23
N VAL A 62 -0.28 11.10 4.44
CA VAL A 62 -0.39 12.43 5.07
C VAL A 62 0.18 12.43 6.48
N VAL A 63 -0.23 11.49 7.34
CA VAL A 63 0.23 11.46 8.74
C VAL A 63 1.75 11.25 8.81
N TYR A 64 2.30 10.38 7.96
CA TYR A 64 3.72 10.06 8.01
C TYR A 64 4.59 11.16 7.40
N ALA A 65 4.20 11.71 6.24
CA ALA A 65 4.94 12.78 5.58
C ALA A 65 5.10 14.03 6.46
N PHE A 66 4.03 14.43 7.17
CA PHE A 66 4.03 15.66 7.97
C PHE A 66 4.30 15.42 9.47
N GLY A 67 3.95 14.24 9.98
CA GLY A 67 4.04 13.93 11.40
C GLY A 67 5.30 13.19 11.78
N VAL A 68 5.69 12.16 11.01
CA VAL A 68 6.62 11.12 11.48
C VAL A 68 8.00 11.23 10.85
N CYS A 69 8.14 11.56 9.57
CA CYS A 69 9.45 11.64 8.91
C CYS A 69 10.42 12.58 9.67
N GLU A 70 11.67 12.14 9.81
CA GLU A 70 12.71 12.91 10.52
C GLU A 70 13.84 13.35 9.58
N ALA A 71 14.28 12.45 8.69
CA ALA A 71 15.37 12.71 7.78
C ALA A 71 14.83 13.29 6.46
N PRO A 72 15.53 14.24 5.83
CA PRO A 72 15.09 14.82 4.56
C PRO A 72 14.78 13.77 3.49
N ILE A 73 15.60 12.72 3.37
CA ILE A 73 15.39 11.63 2.41
C ILE A 73 14.05 10.91 2.61
N GLU A 74 13.64 10.71 3.86
CA GLU A 74 12.36 10.09 4.20
C GLU A 74 11.21 11.02 3.80
N THR A 75 11.30 12.30 4.19
CA THR A 75 10.30 13.31 3.83
C THR A 75 10.14 13.42 2.32
N TYR A 76 11.23 13.45 1.55
CA TYR A 76 11.15 13.49 0.09
C TYR A 76 10.44 12.25 -0.49
N GLY A 77 10.78 11.05 -0.01
CA GLY A 77 10.14 9.82 -0.46
C GLY A 77 8.63 9.80 -0.20
N PHE A 78 8.21 10.15 1.02
CA PHE A 78 6.80 10.20 1.41
C PHE A 78 6.01 11.29 0.69
N MET A 79 6.61 12.46 0.47
CA MET A 79 5.97 13.54 -0.30
C MET A 79 5.76 13.13 -1.76
N LEU A 80 6.71 12.41 -2.37
CA LEU A 80 6.54 11.89 -3.73
C LEU A 80 5.42 10.84 -3.81
N TRP A 81 5.33 9.95 -2.82
CA TRP A 81 4.21 9.01 -2.70
C TRP A 81 2.88 9.77 -2.64
N LEU A 82 2.74 10.71 -1.71
CA LEU A 82 1.53 11.51 -1.53
C LEU A 82 1.12 12.26 -2.79
N LEU A 83 2.08 12.89 -3.48
CA LEU A 83 1.80 13.63 -4.71
C LEU A 83 1.27 12.72 -5.83
N LEU A 84 1.86 11.54 -6.02
CA LEU A 84 1.36 10.60 -7.01
C LEU A 84 0.04 9.94 -6.59
N ASP A 85 -0.17 9.68 -5.31
CA ASP A 85 -1.41 9.07 -4.82
C ASP A 85 -2.60 10.04 -4.96
N ILE A 86 -2.38 11.36 -4.87
CA ILE A 86 -3.39 12.37 -5.26
C ILE A 86 -3.81 12.22 -6.74
N VAL A 87 -2.88 11.87 -7.64
CA VAL A 87 -3.20 11.64 -9.05
C VAL A 87 -3.89 10.28 -9.25
N VAL A 88 -3.54 9.26 -8.45
CA VAL A 88 -4.28 7.99 -8.39
C VAL A 88 -5.71 8.21 -7.90
N LEU A 89 -5.92 9.07 -6.90
CA LEU A 89 -7.22 9.50 -6.42
C LEU A 89 -8.03 10.19 -7.53
N TYR A 90 -7.42 11.11 -8.27
CA TYR A 90 -8.07 11.71 -9.44
C TYR A 90 -8.52 10.66 -10.47
N ALA A 91 -7.63 9.74 -10.86
CA ALA A 91 -7.95 8.69 -11.82
C ALA A 91 -9.08 7.78 -11.30
N THR A 92 -9.07 7.48 -10.00
CA THR A 92 -10.12 6.71 -9.31
C THR A 92 -11.45 7.44 -9.38
N LEU A 93 -11.53 8.70 -8.94
CA LEU A 93 -12.78 9.48 -8.96
C LEU A 93 -13.36 9.61 -10.37
N LYS A 94 -12.49 9.80 -11.37
CA LYS A 94 -12.89 9.91 -12.78
C LYS A 94 -13.48 8.61 -13.35
N THR A 95 -12.97 7.45 -12.93
CA THR A 95 -13.34 6.14 -13.49
C THR A 95 -14.32 5.34 -12.63
N ALA A 96 -14.53 5.75 -11.38
CA ALA A 96 -15.38 5.04 -10.44
C ALA A 96 -16.87 4.99 -10.83
N PRO A 97 -17.51 6.04 -11.39
CA PRO A 97 -18.92 5.94 -11.80
C PRO A 97 -19.17 4.77 -12.76
N ARG A 98 -18.25 4.52 -13.70
CA ARG A 98 -18.32 3.36 -14.61
C ARG A 98 -18.00 2.05 -13.89
N SER A 99 -16.94 2.05 -13.08
CA SER A 99 -16.47 0.84 -12.38
C SER A 99 -17.50 0.29 -11.40
N PHE A 100 -18.33 1.16 -10.83
CA PHE A 100 -19.40 0.81 -9.88
C PHE A 100 -20.80 0.95 -10.49
N ALA A 101 -20.94 0.94 -11.81
CA ALA A 101 -22.25 1.11 -12.48
C ALA A 101 -23.29 0.06 -12.06
N SER A 102 -22.85 -1.14 -11.66
CA SER A 102 -23.71 -2.19 -11.11
C SER A 102 -24.21 -1.91 -9.67
N SER A 103 -23.66 -0.89 -9.00
CA SER A 103 -23.99 -0.50 -7.63
C SER A 103 -24.23 1.02 -7.55
N PRO A 104 -25.43 1.51 -7.91
CA PRO A 104 -25.71 2.95 -8.00
C PRO A 104 -25.42 3.74 -6.73
N LEU A 105 -25.66 3.15 -5.55
CA LEU A 105 -25.32 3.78 -4.26
C LEU A 105 -23.83 4.08 -4.13
N ILE A 106 -22.97 3.18 -4.59
CA ILE A 106 -21.51 3.39 -4.57
C ILE A 106 -21.14 4.40 -5.64
N ALA A 107 -21.56 4.20 -6.89
CA ALA A 107 -21.21 5.06 -8.03
C ALA A 107 -21.54 6.55 -7.79
N ASN A 108 -22.67 6.84 -7.15
CA ASN A 108 -23.10 8.21 -6.86
C ASN A 108 -22.42 8.84 -5.64
N ASN A 109 -21.79 8.04 -4.77
CA ASN A 109 -21.22 8.51 -3.50
C ASN A 109 -19.72 8.23 -3.36
N VAL A 110 -19.01 7.87 -4.43
CA VAL A 110 -17.58 7.50 -4.39
C VAL A 110 -16.73 8.56 -3.70
N ALA A 111 -16.91 9.83 -4.04
CA ALA A 111 -16.14 10.93 -3.46
C ALA A 111 -16.36 11.05 -1.95
N LEU A 112 -17.60 10.92 -1.49
CA LEU A 112 -17.95 10.94 -0.07
C LEU A 112 -17.36 9.73 0.66
N LEU A 113 -17.48 8.52 0.09
CA LEU A 113 -16.93 7.31 0.66
C LEU A 113 -15.41 7.40 0.83
N LEU A 114 -14.70 7.85 -0.22
CA LEU A 114 -13.25 8.06 -0.16
C LEU A 114 -12.88 9.11 0.87
N PHE A 115 -13.62 10.22 0.94
CA PHE A 115 -13.38 11.27 1.93
C PHE A 115 -13.55 10.74 3.37
N LEU A 116 -14.61 9.99 3.65
CA LEU A 116 -14.85 9.41 4.97
C LEU A 116 -13.76 8.41 5.36
N VAL A 117 -13.36 7.53 4.44
CA VAL A 117 -12.27 6.57 4.70
C VAL A 117 -10.93 7.30 4.88
N PHE A 118 -10.67 8.34 4.08
CA PHE A 118 -9.48 9.18 4.23
C PHE A 118 -9.43 9.85 5.59
N VAL A 119 -10.51 10.50 6.03
CA VAL A 119 -10.60 11.14 7.36
C VAL A 119 -10.39 10.10 8.46
N ALA A 120 -11.03 8.93 8.36
CA ALA A 120 -10.82 7.83 9.30
C ALA A 120 -9.35 7.35 9.31
N GLY A 121 -8.71 7.29 8.13
CA GLY A 121 -7.31 6.95 7.98
C GLY A 121 -6.37 7.98 8.62
N VAL A 122 -6.62 9.27 8.43
CA VAL A 122 -5.85 10.37 9.05
C VAL A 122 -6.00 10.34 10.57
N VAL A 123 -7.24 10.24 11.08
CA VAL A 123 -7.51 10.20 12.52
C VAL A 123 -6.91 8.94 13.15
N GLY A 124 -7.14 7.78 12.55
CA GLY A 124 -6.64 6.50 13.05
C GLY A 124 -5.12 6.44 13.10
N ASN A 125 -4.44 6.79 12.00
CA ASN A 125 -2.98 6.84 11.97
C ASN A 125 -2.43 7.94 12.87
N GLY A 126 -3.06 9.11 12.91
CA GLY A 126 -2.65 10.22 13.78
C GLY A 126 -2.72 9.84 15.26
N LEU A 127 -3.80 9.19 15.69
CA LEU A 127 -3.95 8.68 17.05
C LEU A 127 -2.93 7.57 17.35
N PHE A 128 -2.71 6.65 16.41
CA PHE A 128 -1.73 5.58 16.57
C PHE A 128 -0.31 6.12 16.71
N VAL A 129 0.09 7.06 15.84
CA VAL A 129 1.39 7.74 15.89
C VAL A 129 1.55 8.56 17.17
N TRP A 130 0.54 9.36 17.53
CA TRP A 130 0.55 10.15 18.76
C TRP A 130 0.72 9.26 19.97
N TRP A 131 -0.09 8.19 20.07
CA TRP A 131 0.06 7.20 21.12
C TRP A 131 1.48 6.66 21.09
N TRP A 132 1.92 6.06 19.98
CA TRP A 132 3.20 5.37 19.83
C TRP A 132 4.40 6.21 20.28
N LEU A 133 4.51 7.45 19.82
CA LEU A 133 5.69 8.30 20.01
C LEU A 133 5.67 9.09 21.33
N LYS A 134 4.53 9.11 22.05
CA LYS A 134 4.38 9.85 23.31
C LYS A 134 5.35 9.37 24.39
N GLU A 135 5.55 8.06 24.50
CA GLU A 135 6.36 7.44 25.53
C GLU A 135 7.57 6.71 24.93
N PRO A 136 8.75 6.74 25.58
CA PRO A 136 9.90 5.98 25.13
C PRO A 136 9.68 4.47 25.35
N HIS A 137 10.49 3.66 24.68
CA HIS A 137 10.54 2.20 24.80
C HIS A 137 9.26 1.46 24.42
N ARG A 138 8.34 2.09 23.67
CA ARG A 138 7.15 1.42 23.16
C ARG A 138 7.48 0.50 21.98
N GLY A 139 6.78 -0.62 21.93
CA GLY A 139 6.96 -1.67 20.93
C GLY A 139 7.75 -2.85 21.47
N TYR A 140 8.23 -3.69 20.56
CA TYR A 140 8.96 -4.91 20.91
C TYR A 140 10.41 -4.64 21.30
N GLY A 141 10.88 -5.32 22.35
CA GLY A 141 12.30 -5.44 22.64
C GLY A 141 12.97 -4.15 23.12
N ILE A 142 14.30 -4.12 23.00
CA ILE A 142 15.12 -3.03 23.54
C ILE A 142 15.22 -1.91 22.51
N LYS A 143 14.87 -0.68 22.90
CA LYS A 143 14.85 0.51 22.01
C LYS A 143 16.11 1.37 22.08
N TRP A 144 17.26 0.78 22.40
CA TRP A 144 18.54 1.51 22.38
C TRP A 144 18.89 1.93 20.95
N GLY A 145 19.51 3.08 20.79
CA GLY A 145 19.89 3.58 19.46
C GLY A 145 18.73 4.01 18.54
N LYS A 146 17.49 3.75 18.93
CA LYS A 146 16.29 4.30 18.27
C LYS A 146 16.10 5.76 18.66
N ASN A 147 15.80 6.60 17.70
CA ASN A 147 15.59 8.03 17.90
C ASN A 147 14.43 8.50 17.01
N TRP A 148 13.71 9.50 17.48
CA TRP A 148 12.82 10.27 16.65
C TRP A 148 12.89 11.75 17.03
N LYS A 149 13.34 12.61 16.10
CA LYS A 149 13.41 14.09 16.31
C LYS A 149 14.17 14.50 17.58
N GLY A 150 15.24 13.79 17.92
CA GLY A 150 16.05 14.04 19.12
C GLY A 150 15.51 13.39 20.40
N LEU A 151 14.38 12.67 20.32
CA LEU A 151 13.80 11.94 21.43
C LEU A 151 14.22 10.47 21.37
N GLU A 152 15.00 10.04 22.37
CA GLU A 152 15.55 8.68 22.43
C GLU A 152 14.47 7.60 22.64
N ALA A 153 14.75 6.38 22.20
CA ALA A 153 13.92 5.20 22.39
C ALA A 153 12.50 5.29 21.77
N ARG A 154 12.33 6.08 20.71
CA ARG A 154 11.13 6.04 19.85
C ARG A 154 11.46 5.33 18.55
N ASP A 155 10.85 4.17 18.34
CA ASP A 155 11.11 3.34 17.16
C ASP A 155 10.12 3.64 16.04
N THR A 156 10.54 4.45 15.08
CA THR A 156 9.73 4.77 13.89
C THR A 156 9.70 3.64 12.87
N THR A 157 10.68 2.75 12.89
CA THR A 157 10.74 1.57 12.01
C THR A 157 9.66 0.57 12.38
N GLU A 158 9.53 0.23 13.67
CA GLU A 158 8.46 -0.66 14.13
C GLU A 158 7.07 0.00 13.97
N LEU A 159 6.95 1.29 14.31
CA LEU A 159 5.74 2.07 14.08
C LEU A 159 5.27 1.96 12.62
N ALA A 160 6.19 2.19 11.67
CA ALA A 160 5.91 2.09 10.24
C ALA A 160 5.57 0.66 9.82
N TYR A 161 6.29 -0.34 10.34
CA TYR A 161 6.03 -1.76 10.07
C TYR A 161 4.57 -2.13 10.39
N TRP A 162 4.08 -1.73 11.56
CA TRP A 162 2.70 -2.01 11.95
C TRP A 162 1.68 -1.26 11.10
N SER A 163 1.82 0.06 10.97
CA SER A 163 0.86 0.89 10.25
C SER A 163 0.81 0.58 8.75
N ALA A 164 1.98 0.46 8.12
CA ALA A 164 2.08 0.20 6.69
C ALA A 164 1.71 -1.25 6.39
N GLY A 165 2.03 -2.18 7.32
CA GLY A 165 1.60 -3.57 7.23
C GLY A 165 0.08 -3.69 7.17
N VAL A 166 -0.64 -3.02 8.08
CA VAL A 166 -2.12 -3.04 8.08
C VAL A 166 -2.68 -2.44 6.79
N ALA A 167 -2.17 -1.27 6.36
CA ALA A 167 -2.58 -0.64 5.11
C ALA A 167 -2.35 -1.56 3.90
N GLN A 168 -1.17 -2.20 3.84
CA GLN A 168 -0.80 -3.13 2.79
C GLN A 168 -1.70 -4.37 2.77
N MET A 169 -1.97 -4.97 3.93
CA MET A 169 -2.84 -6.14 4.03
C MET A 169 -4.24 -5.82 3.50
N ILE A 170 -4.81 -4.69 3.91
CA ILE A 170 -6.09 -4.22 3.39
C ILE A 170 -6.02 -4.02 1.89
N PHE A 171 -4.94 -3.44 1.37
CA PHE A 171 -4.74 -3.26 -0.07
C PHE A 171 -4.71 -4.61 -0.81
N SER A 172 -3.84 -5.54 -0.43
CA SER A 172 -3.66 -6.83 -1.11
C SER A 172 -4.95 -7.66 -1.10
N VAL A 173 -5.64 -7.75 0.05
CA VAL A 173 -6.93 -8.44 0.16
C VAL A 173 -8.00 -7.76 -0.72
N SER A 174 -8.10 -6.43 -0.64
CA SER A 174 -9.12 -5.69 -1.39
C SER A 174 -8.85 -5.70 -2.90
N ALA A 175 -7.58 -5.77 -3.32
CA ALA A 175 -7.21 -5.85 -4.73
C ALA A 175 -7.67 -7.17 -5.35
N LEU A 176 -7.48 -8.31 -4.66
CA LEU A 176 -8.05 -9.60 -5.06
C LEU A 176 -9.57 -9.55 -5.12
N ALA A 177 -10.21 -9.03 -4.07
CA ALA A 177 -11.66 -8.93 -3.99
C ALA A 177 -12.23 -8.08 -5.14
N MET A 178 -11.62 -6.93 -5.43
CA MET A 178 -12.00 -6.06 -6.54
C MET A 178 -11.88 -6.78 -7.89
N LEU A 179 -10.80 -7.53 -8.12
CA LEU A 179 -10.60 -8.27 -9.37
C LEU A 179 -11.62 -9.40 -9.54
N LEU A 180 -11.94 -10.13 -8.46
CA LEU A 180 -13.01 -11.14 -8.44
C LEU A 180 -14.38 -10.52 -8.70
N GLN A 181 -14.69 -9.41 -8.05
CA GLN A 181 -16.01 -8.77 -8.12
C GLN A 181 -16.32 -8.24 -9.51
N ARG A 182 -15.35 -7.63 -10.19
CA ARG A 182 -15.59 -7.02 -11.51
C ARG A 182 -15.46 -8.00 -12.68
N GLY A 183 -14.68 -9.07 -12.54
CA GLY A 183 -14.54 -10.08 -13.60
C GLY A 183 -13.78 -9.62 -14.85
N HIS A 184 -13.05 -8.50 -14.81
CA HIS A 184 -12.19 -8.00 -15.89
C HIS A 184 -10.92 -7.31 -15.33
N SER A 185 -9.90 -7.11 -16.16
CA SER A 185 -8.59 -6.54 -15.77
C SER A 185 -8.49 -5.01 -15.88
N GLY A 186 -9.64 -4.33 -16.01
CA GLY A 186 -9.70 -2.87 -16.09
C GLY A 186 -8.97 -2.20 -14.93
N GLY A 187 -8.16 -1.18 -15.22
CA GLY A 187 -7.34 -0.48 -14.24
C GLY A 187 -6.13 -1.29 -13.72
N GLN A 188 -5.95 -2.54 -14.17
CA GLN A 188 -4.89 -3.43 -13.69
C GLN A 188 -3.98 -3.95 -14.81
N SER A 189 -2.78 -4.39 -14.42
CA SER A 189 -1.84 -5.08 -15.29
C SER A 189 -0.83 -5.88 -14.48
N TYR A 190 -0.12 -6.82 -15.13
CA TYR A 190 0.99 -7.53 -14.50
C TYR A 190 2.13 -6.59 -14.09
N ALA A 191 2.37 -5.52 -14.84
CA ALA A 191 3.40 -4.55 -14.48
C ALA A 191 3.03 -3.80 -13.20
N ILE A 192 1.76 -3.40 -13.03
CA ILE A 192 1.25 -2.79 -11.79
C ILE A 192 1.41 -3.76 -10.62
N TRP A 193 0.96 -5.01 -10.78
CA TRP A 193 1.10 -6.05 -9.76
C TRP A 193 2.56 -6.26 -9.37
N PHE A 194 3.44 -6.49 -10.35
CA PHE A 194 4.85 -6.75 -10.11
C PHE A 194 5.51 -5.60 -9.36
N CYS A 195 5.25 -4.36 -9.80
CA CYS A 195 5.83 -3.20 -9.15
C CYS A 195 5.33 -3.04 -7.71
N ARG A 196 4.03 -3.22 -7.46
CA ARG A 196 3.51 -3.21 -6.08
C ARG A 196 4.10 -4.31 -5.22
N PHE A 197 4.14 -5.54 -5.74
CA PHE A 197 4.64 -6.70 -4.99
C PHE A 197 6.11 -6.52 -4.60
N VAL A 198 6.98 -6.18 -5.57
CA VAL A 198 8.39 -5.91 -5.30
C VAL A 198 8.53 -4.70 -4.37
N GLY A 199 7.77 -3.63 -4.60
CA GLY A 199 7.76 -2.44 -3.76
C GLY A 199 7.50 -2.76 -2.29
N THR A 200 6.46 -3.54 -2.03
CA THR A 200 6.09 -3.99 -0.68
C THR A 200 7.12 -4.93 -0.08
N VAL A 201 7.57 -5.96 -0.81
CA VAL A 201 8.52 -6.96 -0.30
C VAL A 201 9.86 -6.31 0.06
N MET A 202 10.36 -5.39 -0.77
CA MET A 202 11.58 -4.66 -0.49
C MET A 202 11.41 -3.65 0.66
N GLY A 203 10.27 -2.96 0.68
CA GLY A 203 9.98 -1.88 1.63
C GLY A 203 9.71 -2.33 3.06
N LEU A 204 9.08 -3.49 3.27
CA LEU A 204 8.72 -4.02 4.60
C LEU A 204 9.48 -5.30 4.97
N PRO A 205 9.19 -6.49 4.36
CA PRO A 205 9.83 -7.74 4.77
C PRO A 205 11.36 -7.73 4.67
N VAL A 206 11.92 -7.29 3.54
CA VAL A 206 13.37 -7.36 3.31
C VAL A 206 14.11 -6.32 4.15
N SER A 207 13.64 -5.07 4.17
CA SER A 207 14.26 -4.01 4.98
C SER A 207 14.25 -4.36 6.47
N CYS A 208 13.11 -4.77 7.02
CA CYS A 208 12.97 -5.10 8.45
C CYS A 208 13.63 -6.44 8.79
N GLY A 209 13.56 -7.43 7.90
CA GLY A 209 14.21 -8.73 8.07
C GLY A 209 15.73 -8.61 8.07
N LEU A 210 16.30 -7.74 7.23
CA LEU A 210 17.73 -7.44 7.25
C LEU A 210 18.15 -6.82 8.58
N MET A 211 17.38 -5.84 9.08
CA MET A 211 17.62 -5.23 10.40
C MET A 211 17.53 -6.26 11.52
N TRP A 212 16.54 -7.15 11.49
CA TRP A 212 16.43 -8.25 12.45
C TRP A 212 17.61 -9.20 12.42
N TRP A 213 18.14 -9.54 11.25
CA TRP A 213 19.23 -10.50 11.12
C TRP A 213 20.50 -10.06 11.86
N TYR A 214 20.80 -8.76 11.86
CA TYR A 214 22.01 -8.19 12.47
C TYR A 214 21.75 -7.41 13.76
N TRP A 215 20.48 -7.08 14.05
CA TRP A 215 20.06 -6.33 15.23
C TRP A 215 18.68 -6.82 15.74
N PRO A 216 18.61 -8.10 16.19
CA PRO A 216 17.35 -8.75 16.57
C PRO A 216 16.70 -8.17 17.83
N GLU A 217 17.47 -7.59 18.75
CA GLU A 217 17.00 -7.08 20.04
C GLU A 217 15.98 -5.94 19.88
N ALA A 218 16.12 -5.13 18.82
CA ALA A 218 15.19 -4.05 18.49
C ALA A 218 14.16 -4.44 17.41
N HIS A 219 14.44 -5.48 16.61
CA HIS A 219 13.66 -5.82 15.40
C HIS A 219 12.97 -7.19 15.45
N GLY A 220 12.91 -7.86 16.61
CA GLY A 220 12.20 -9.13 16.76
C GLY A 220 10.69 -9.08 16.47
N PHE A 221 10.10 -7.88 16.39
CA PHE A 221 8.70 -7.68 15.98
C PHE A 221 8.37 -8.27 14.61
N VAL A 222 9.37 -8.44 13.72
CA VAL A 222 9.19 -9.05 12.38
C VAL A 222 8.61 -10.47 12.47
N PHE A 223 8.89 -11.19 13.55
CA PHE A 223 8.39 -12.55 13.80
C PHE A 223 7.25 -12.60 14.81
N HIS A 224 6.78 -11.43 15.27
CA HIS A 224 5.62 -11.38 16.14
C HIS A 224 4.40 -11.96 15.41
N PRO A 225 3.54 -12.80 16.04
CA PRO A 225 2.44 -13.49 15.36
C PRO A 225 1.52 -12.55 14.58
N LEU A 226 1.27 -11.35 15.10
CA LEU A 226 0.50 -10.33 14.39
C LEU A 226 1.20 -9.82 13.12
N GLY A 227 2.52 -9.65 13.16
CA GLY A 227 3.33 -9.24 12.01
C GLY A 227 3.37 -10.31 10.94
N ALA A 228 3.52 -11.57 11.37
CA ALA A 228 3.42 -12.73 10.49
C ALA A 228 2.04 -12.86 9.83
N PHE A 229 0.96 -12.61 10.56
CA PHE A 229 -0.40 -12.59 10.00
C PHE A 229 -0.55 -11.46 8.97
N ILE A 230 -0.23 -10.22 9.35
CA ILE A 230 -0.39 -9.05 8.48
C ILE A 230 0.44 -9.19 7.18
N THR A 231 1.73 -9.47 7.34
CA THR A 231 2.66 -9.57 6.21
C THR A 231 2.39 -10.84 5.39
N GLY A 232 2.12 -11.96 6.07
CA GLY A 232 1.82 -13.24 5.44
C GLY A 232 0.56 -13.18 4.59
N THR A 233 -0.54 -12.62 5.12
CA THR A 233 -1.78 -12.41 4.35
C THR A 233 -1.53 -11.52 3.14
N SER A 234 -0.79 -10.43 3.30
CA SER A 234 -0.43 -9.54 2.18
C SER A 234 0.30 -10.28 1.06
N VAL A 235 1.35 -11.04 1.41
CA VAL A 235 2.15 -11.81 0.46
C VAL A 235 1.34 -12.91 -0.20
N ILE A 236 0.54 -13.67 0.55
CA ILE A 236 -0.32 -14.73 -0.01
C ILE A 236 -1.29 -14.13 -1.03
N CYS A 237 -1.94 -13.01 -0.69
CA CYS A 237 -2.86 -12.35 -1.59
C CYS A 237 -2.16 -11.85 -2.86
N ASP A 238 -0.99 -11.22 -2.74
CA ASP A 238 -0.24 -10.73 -3.89
C ASP A 238 0.34 -11.86 -4.74
N LEU A 239 0.71 -13.01 -4.16
CA LEU A 239 1.12 -14.21 -4.90
C LEU A 239 -0.04 -14.86 -5.65
N ALA A 240 -1.26 -14.83 -5.10
CA ALA A 240 -2.45 -15.34 -5.77
C ALA A 240 -2.93 -14.42 -6.92
N TYR A 241 -2.69 -13.11 -6.78
CA TYR A 241 -3.15 -12.07 -7.72
C TYR A 241 -2.83 -12.32 -9.20
N PRO A 242 -1.60 -12.66 -9.63
CA PRO A 242 -1.28 -12.86 -11.05
C PRO A 242 -2.03 -14.04 -11.65
N PHE A 243 -2.30 -15.10 -10.89
CA PHE A 243 -3.07 -16.25 -11.37
C PHE A 243 -4.54 -15.90 -11.57
N LEU A 244 -5.11 -15.15 -10.62
CA LEU A 244 -6.46 -14.62 -10.78
C LEU A 244 -6.55 -13.65 -11.96
N LEU A 245 -5.54 -12.80 -12.13
CA LEU A 245 -5.46 -11.88 -13.27
C LEU A 245 -5.38 -12.64 -14.59
N ALA A 246 -4.58 -13.71 -14.68
CA ALA A 246 -4.54 -14.58 -15.85
C ALA A 246 -5.92 -15.14 -16.18
N TYR A 247 -6.59 -15.71 -15.18
CA TYR A 247 -7.93 -16.28 -15.32
C TYR A 247 -8.95 -15.27 -15.82
N VAL A 248 -9.04 -14.10 -15.19
CA VAL A 248 -9.98 -13.03 -15.58
C VAL A 248 -9.72 -12.57 -17.01
N ARG A 249 -8.44 -12.44 -17.40
CA ARG A 249 -8.07 -12.02 -18.77
C ARG A 249 -8.44 -13.01 -19.86
N THR A 250 -8.61 -14.30 -19.55
CA THR A 250 -9.10 -15.27 -20.55
C THR A 250 -10.58 -15.09 -20.90
N ARG A 251 -11.31 -14.27 -20.14
CA ARG A 251 -12.77 -14.12 -20.24
C ARG A 251 -13.23 -12.69 -20.45
N GLU A 252 -12.32 -11.75 -20.40
CA GLU A 252 -12.64 -10.35 -20.64
C GLU A 252 -12.77 -10.07 -22.13
N LYS A 253 -13.61 -9.10 -22.47
CA LYS A 253 -13.67 -8.50 -23.80
C LYS A 253 -13.23 -7.04 -23.73
N VAL A 254 -12.56 -6.59 -24.79
CA VAL A 254 -12.13 -5.20 -24.95
C VAL A 254 -13.15 -4.48 -25.82
N LEU A 255 -13.72 -3.40 -25.31
CA LEU A 255 -14.66 -2.56 -26.06
C LEU A 255 -13.90 -1.53 -26.93
N PRO A 256 -14.55 -0.92 -27.94
CA PRO A 256 -13.91 0.06 -28.83
C PRO A 256 -13.35 1.30 -28.12
N ASP A 257 -13.92 1.67 -26.97
CA ASP A 257 -13.45 2.76 -26.11
C ASP A 257 -12.25 2.37 -25.23
N GLY A 258 -11.72 1.15 -25.37
CA GLY A 258 -10.60 0.61 -24.60
C GLY A 258 -11.00 0.05 -23.23
N SER A 259 -12.27 0.16 -22.84
CA SER A 259 -12.76 -0.43 -21.60
C SER A 259 -12.82 -1.96 -21.67
N LEU A 260 -12.83 -2.58 -20.50
CA LEU A 260 -12.80 -4.03 -20.33
C LEU A 260 -14.06 -4.45 -19.57
N VAL A 261 -14.70 -5.52 -20.03
CA VAL A 261 -15.93 -6.07 -19.41
C VAL A 261 -15.82 -7.59 -19.25
N ASP A 262 -16.55 -8.15 -18.29
CA ASP A 262 -16.69 -9.61 -18.17
C ASP A 262 -17.52 -10.14 -19.34
N GLY A 263 -16.96 -11.04 -20.14
CA GLY A 263 -17.62 -11.62 -21.31
C GLY A 263 -18.91 -12.38 -21.00
N ARG A 264 -19.14 -12.79 -19.74
CA ARG A 264 -20.40 -13.45 -19.30
C ARG A 264 -21.58 -12.48 -19.27
N LEU A 265 -21.38 -11.30 -18.69
CA LEU A 265 -22.44 -10.30 -18.49
C LEU A 265 -22.94 -9.75 -19.83
N GLU A 266 -22.05 -9.60 -20.81
CA GLU A 266 -22.44 -9.18 -22.15
C GLU A 266 -23.25 -10.24 -22.88
N ALA A 267 -22.82 -11.51 -22.84
CA ALA A 267 -23.55 -12.62 -23.45
C ALA A 267 -24.96 -12.81 -22.86
N GLU A 268 -25.15 -12.54 -21.56
CA GLU A 268 -26.47 -12.52 -20.92
C GLU A 268 -27.32 -11.32 -21.35
N THR A 269 -26.71 -10.17 -21.59
CA THR A 269 -27.40 -8.96 -22.05
C THR A 269 -27.86 -9.11 -23.50
N GLU A 270 -27.00 -9.65 -24.37
CA GLU A 270 -27.34 -9.97 -25.76
C GLU A 270 -28.50 -10.98 -25.83
N LYS A 271 -28.49 -12.02 -24.99
CA LYS A 271 -29.59 -13.00 -24.90
C LYS A 271 -30.91 -12.42 -24.39
N LYS A 272 -30.89 -11.34 -23.61
CA LYS A 272 -32.11 -10.65 -23.13
C LYS A 272 -32.68 -9.66 -24.15
N GLN A 273 -31.89 -9.28 -25.15
CA GLN A 273 -32.27 -8.33 -26.21
C GLN A 273 -32.73 -9.03 -27.50
N GLN A 274 -32.53 -10.35 -27.60
CA GLN A 274 -33.08 -11.22 -28.64
C GLN A 274 -34.41 -11.83 -28.18
#